data_AF-A0A9D3VK03-F1
#
_entry.id   AF-A0A9D3VK03-F1
#
_cell.length_a   1.000
_cell.length_b   1.000
_cell.length_c   1.000
_cell.angle_alpha   90.00
_cell.angle_beta   90.00
_cell.angle_gamma   90.00
#
_symmetry.space_group_name_H-M   'P 1'
#
loop_
_entity.id
_entity.type
_entity.pdbx_description
1 polymer ?
#
loop_
_entity_poly.entity_id
_entity_poly.type
_entity_poly.pdbx_seq_one_letter_code
_entity_poly.pdbx_strand_id
1 'polypeptide(L)' 'MFLGRRPSTVLVHLKIAEHLKEAVTHVGQGHVRVRPETVTDPAFLVTRNMEDFITWVDTSKIRWNTMRSWMIMMQ' A
#
# COMPACT_ATOMS: atom_id res chain seq x y z
N MET A 1 20.02 6.20 12.90
CA MET A 1 19.01 7.22 12.56
C MET A 1 17.82 6.48 11.98
N PHE A 2 16.81 6.17 12.81
CA PHE A 2 15.63 5.41 12.36
C PHE A 2 14.67 6.38 11.65
N LEU A 3 14.84 6.59 10.34
CA LEU A 3 13.78 7.19 9.53
C LEU A 3 12.90 6.07 8.98
N GLY A 4 12.03 5.53 9.84
CA GLY A 4 10.89 4.76 9.36
C GLY A 4 10.00 5.68 8.53
N ARG A 5 9.59 5.22 7.34
CA ARG A 5 8.66 5.96 6.47
C ARG A 5 7.25 5.45 6.75
N ARG A 6 6.27 6.36 6.74
CA ARG A 6 4.87 5.97 6.93
C ARG A 6 4.43 5.08 5.77
N PRO A 7 3.69 3.98 6.01
CA PRO A 7 3.24 3.04 4.98
C PRO A 7 2.44 3.78 3.90
N SER A 8 1.59 4.74 4.28
CA SER A 8 0.81 5.54 3.34
C SER A 8 1.67 6.33 2.34
N THR A 9 2.82 6.85 2.79
CA THR A 9 3.75 7.58 1.91
C THR A 9 4.51 6.63 1.00
N VAL A 10 4.88 5.45 1.51
CA VAL A 10 5.55 4.40 0.72
C VAL A 10 4.61 3.87 -0.36
N LEU A 11 3.33 3.63 -0.05
CA LEU A 11 2.33 3.16 -1.00
C LEU A 11 2.15 4.12 -2.19
N VAL A 12 2.13 5.43 -1.93
CA VAL A 12 2.05 6.43 -3.00
C VAL A 12 3.36 6.49 -3.82
N HIS A 13 4.51 6.34 -3.17
CA HIS A 13 5.81 6.30 -3.85
C HIS A 13 5.96 5.08 -4.76
N LEU A 14 5.47 3.92 -4.33
CA LEU A 14 5.43 2.67 -5.09
C LEU A 14 4.30 2.63 -6.13
N LYS A 15 3.52 3.72 -6.28
CA LYS A 15 2.33 3.80 -7.15
C LYS A 15 1.28 2.71 -6.88
N ILE A 16 1.27 2.22 -5.63
CA ILE A 16 0.30 1.25 -5.14
C ILE A 16 -1.04 1.95 -4.85
N ALA A 17 -0.99 3.21 -4.43
CA ALA A 17 -2.14 4.10 -4.27
C ALA A 17 -1.91 5.43 -5.01
N GLU A 18 -2.93 6.00 -5.64
CA GLU A 18 -2.82 7.30 -6.33
C GLU A 18 -2.82 8.48 -5.35
N HIS A 19 -3.62 8.39 -4.28
CA HIS A 19 -3.74 9.45 -3.29
C HIS A 19 -3.36 9.00 -1.87
N LEU A 20 -2.70 9.90 -1.13
CA LEU A 20 -2.32 9.70 0.28
C LEU A 20 -3.53 9.39 1.17
N LYS A 21 -4.67 10.03 0.92
CA LYS A 21 -5.91 9.82 1.70
C LYS A 21 -6.45 8.40 1.53
N GLU A 22 -6.47 7.90 0.30
CA GLU A 22 -6.86 6.52 0.00
C GLU A 22 -5.89 5.53 0.60
N ALA A 23 -4.57 5.79 0.50
CA ALA A 23 -3.55 4.94 1.11
C ALA A 23 -3.75 4.77 2.63
N VAL A 24 -4.08 5.85 3.34
CA VAL A 24 -4.41 5.79 4.78
C VAL A 24 -5.66 4.96 5.03
N THR A 25 -6.72 5.14 4.24
CA THR A 25 -7.96 4.36 4.36
C THR A 25 -7.72 2.87 4.09
N HIS A 26 -6.92 2.52 3.08
CA HIS A 26 -6.61 1.14 2.73
C HIS A 26 -5.76 0.44 3.80
N VAL A 27 -4.81 1.16 4.41
CA VAL A 27 -4.07 0.67 5.57
C VAL A 27 -5.00 0.48 6.76
N GLY A 28 -5.84 1.47 7.10
CA GLY A 28 -6.79 1.38 8.21
C GLY A 28 -7.82 0.25 8.06
N GLN A 29 -8.19 -0.09 6.82
CA GLN A 29 -9.05 -1.24 6.51
C GLN A 29 -8.33 -2.59 6.58
N GLY A 30 -7.00 -2.61 6.69
CA GLY A 30 -6.20 -3.84 6.67
C GLY A 30 -6.08 -4.47 5.28
N HIS A 31 -6.25 -3.69 4.21
CA HIS A 31 -6.06 -4.17 2.84
C HIS A 31 -4.58 -4.24 2.44
N VAL A 32 -3.70 -3.61 3.22
CA VAL A 32 -2.26 -3.58 2.97
C VAL A 32 -1.56 -4.52 3.94
N ARG A 33 -0.76 -5.43 3.38
CA ARG A 33 0.04 -6.38 4.14
C ARG A 33 1.50 -6.06 3.95
N VAL A 34 2.23 -5.97 5.06
CA VAL A 34 3.68 -5.78 5.04
C VAL A 34 4.25 -7.03 5.67
N ARG A 35 4.90 -7.89 4.86
CA ARG A 35 5.52 -9.11 5.37
C ARG A 35 4.44 -10.12 5.86
N PRO A 36 4.67 -11.08 6.79
CA PRO A 36 3.61 -12.02 7.18
C PRO A 36 2.45 -11.38 7.95
N GLU A 37 2.58 -10.12 8.39
CA GLU A 37 1.58 -9.44 9.22
C GLU A 37 0.79 -8.38 8.42
N THR A 38 -0.51 -8.26 8.74
CA THR A 38 -1.36 -7.22 8.17
C THR A 38 -1.19 -5.94 8.97
N VAL A 39 -0.90 -4.83 8.28
CA VAL A 39 -0.75 -3.53 8.93
C VAL A 39 -2.11 -2.83 8.91
N THR A 40 -2.70 -2.67 10.08
CA THR A 40 -3.94 -1.89 10.28
C THR A 40 -3.66 -0.50 10.82
N ASP A 41 -2.51 -0.31 11.47
CA ASP A 41 -2.13 0.97 12.06
C ASP A 41 -1.44 1.89 11.05
N PRO A 42 -1.99 3.08 10.76
CA PRO A 42 -1.39 4.03 9.82
C PRO A 42 -0.14 4.73 10.37
N ALA A 43 0.12 4.66 11.69
CA ALA A 43 1.33 5.18 12.32
C ALA A 43 2.48 4.15 12.37
N PHE A 44 2.26 2.95 11.86
CA PHE A 44 3.27 1.90 11.77
C PHE A 44 4.50 2.40 11.02
N LEU A 45 5.69 2.12 11.54
CA LEU A 45 6.94 2.54 10.93
C LEU A 45 7.47 1.44 10.02
N VAL A 46 7.42 1.67 8.71
CA VAL A 46 8.00 0.75 7.74
C VAL A 46 9.48 1.08 7.57
N THR A 47 10.32 0.05 7.69
CA THR A 47 11.77 0.15 7.39
C THR A 47 12.04 -0.10 5.92
N ARG A 48 13.16 0.39 5.38
CA ARG A 48 13.52 0.21 3.96
C ARG A 48 13.51 -1.26 3.48
N ASN A 49 13.88 -2.17 4.38
CA ASN A 49 13.90 -3.61 4.09
C ASN A 49 12.50 -4.24 4.07
N MET A 50 11.49 -3.56 4.62
CA MET A 50 10.09 -3.99 4.60
C MET A 50 9.33 -3.40 3.41
N GLU A 51 9.81 -2.30 2.80
CA GLU A 51 9.17 -1.68 1.62
C GLU A 51 9.02 -2.67 0.46
N ASP A 52 10.00 -3.56 0.26
CA ASP A 52 10.00 -4.58 -0.80
C ASP A 52 8.92 -5.66 -0.59
N PHE A 53 8.50 -5.89 0.66
CA PHE A 53 7.52 -6.92 1.03
C PHE A 53 6.11 -6.36 1.25
N ILE A 54 5.82 -5.17 0.72
CA ILE A 54 4.48 -4.58 0.77
C ILE A 54 3.64 -5.17 -0.36
N THR A 55 2.57 -5.85 0.02
CA THR A 55 1.63 -6.49 -0.92
C THR A 55 0.19 -6.16 -0.56
N TRP A 56 -0.68 -6.05 -1.55
CA TRP A 56 -2.12 -6.02 -1.32
C TRP A 56 -2.60 -7.37 -0.78
N VAL A 57 -3.52 -7.35 0.18
CA VAL A 57 -4.27 -8.55 0.57
C VAL A 57 -5.15 -8.95 -0.63
N ASP A 58 -4.93 -10.15 -1.16
CA ASP A 58 -5.48 -10.64 -2.45
C ASP A 58 -7.02 -10.66 -2.50
N THR A 59 -7.70 -10.57 -1.35
CA THR A 59 -9.17 -10.47 -1.26
C THR A 59 -9.71 -9.05 -1.51
N SER A 60 -8.84 -8.06 -1.66
CA SER A 60 -9.24 -6.66 -1.84
C SER A 60 -9.68 -6.42 -3.29
N LYS A 61 -10.97 -6.13 -3.50
CA LYS A 61 -11.55 -5.66 -4.78
C LYS A 61 -10.79 -4.50 -5.44
N ILE A 62 -9.90 -3.84 -4.71
CA ILE A 62 -8.99 -2.77 -5.14
C ILE A 62 -8.06 -3.23 -6.27
N ARG A 63 -7.54 -4.46 -6.22
CA ARG A 63 -6.64 -4.98 -7.28
C ARG A 63 -7.33 -4.96 -8.64
N TRP A 64 -8.63 -5.27 -8.68
CA TRP A 64 -9.42 -5.25 -9.91
C TRP A 64 -9.58 -3.85 -10.48
N ASN A 65 -9.80 -2.84 -9.63
CA ASN A 65 -10.01 -1.47 -10.08
C ASN A 65 -8.70 -0.82 -10.55
N THR A 66 -7.61 -1.02 -9.79
CA THR A 66 -6.30 -0.49 -10.17
C THR A 66 -5.79 -1.17 -11.43
N MET A 67 -5.78 -2.51 -11.53
CA MET A 67 -5.30 -3.22 -12.73
C MET A 67 -6.08 -2.84 -14.00
N ARG A 68 -7.39 -2.60 -13.89
CA ARG A 68 -8.21 -2.18 -15.03
C ARG A 68 -7.82 -0.80 -15.55
N SER A 69 -7.46 0.14 -14.66
CA SER A 69 -7.00 1.49 -15.04
C SER A 69 -5.72 1.44 -15.89
N TRP A 70 -4.76 0.59 -15.52
CA TRP A 70 -3.53 0.38 -16.30
C TRP A 70 -3.78 -0.26 -17.67
N MET A 71 -4.81 -1.10 -17.78
CA MET A 71 -5.16 -1.77 -19.05
C MET A 71 -5.83 -0.81 -20.06
N ILE A 72 -6.46 0.27 -19.59
CA ILE A 72 -7.12 1.28 -20.46
C ILE A 72 -6.11 2.32 -20.95
N MET A 73 -5.04 2.60 -20.20
CA MET A 73 -3.95 3.51 -20.61
C MET A 73 -2.96 2.90 -21.62
N MET A 74 -3.02 1.59 -21.88
CA MET A 74 -2.12 0.87 -22.80
C MET A 74 -2.73 0.59 -24.19
N GLN A 75 -3.88 1.19 -24.51
CA GLN A 75 -4.59 1.08 -25.80
C GLN A 75 -4.60 2.40 -26.56
#